data_AF-Q0UIG5-F1
#
_entry.id   AF-Q0UIG5-F1
#
_cell.length_a   1.000
_cell.length_b   1.000
_cell.length_c   1.000
_cell.angle_alpha   90.00
_cell.angle_beta   90.00
_cell.angle_gamma   90.00
#
_symmetry.space_group_name_H-M   'P 1'
#
loop_
_entity.id
_entity.type
_entity.pdbx_description
1 polymer ?
#
loop_
_entity_poly.entity_id
_entity_poly.type
_entity_poly.pdbx_seq_one_letter_code
_entity_poly.pdbx_strand_id
1 'polypeptide(L)' 'MTEVSATRLYLGNLPRNATKAEVEAHFATHGTGEITEVKLMNGFGFIEYKDAMDARDVVPGKSKFSATVS' A
#
# COMPACT_ATOMS: atom_id res chain seq x y z
N MET A 1 10.10 -8.10 -20.26
CA MET A 1 10.21 -7.99 -18.79
C MET A 1 8.84 -8.34 -18.25
N THR A 2 8.75 -9.39 -17.43
CA THR A 2 7.46 -9.77 -16.81
C THR A 2 7.09 -8.65 -15.86
N GLU A 3 6.12 -7.83 -16.26
CA GLU A 3 5.56 -6.76 -15.44
C GLU A 3 4.81 -7.44 -14.30
N VAL A 4 5.55 -7.73 -13.22
CA VAL A 4 4.95 -7.93 -11.91
C VAL A 4 4.12 -6.67 -11.67
N SER A 5 2.83 -6.81 -11.41
CA SER A 5 1.88 -5.69 -11.32
C SER A 5 2.30 -4.73 -10.21
N ALA A 6 3.26 -3.85 -10.51
CA ALA A 6 3.99 -3.04 -9.55
C ALA A 6 3.10 -1.92 -8.96
N THR A 7 1.84 -1.85 -9.39
CA THR A 7 0.77 -1.04 -8.82
C THR A 7 0.25 -1.60 -7.49
N ARG A 8 0.40 -2.90 -7.20
CA ARG A 8 -0.18 -3.51 -6.01
C ARG A 8 0.84 -3.72 -4.89
N LEU A 9 0.54 -3.17 -3.72
CA LEU A 9 1.33 -3.34 -2.50
C LEU A 9 0.61 -4.25 -1.52
N TYR A 10 1.37 -5.19 -0.95
CA TYR A 10 0.95 -5.96 0.21
C TYR A 10 1.26 -5.18 1.47
N LEU A 11 0.26 -5.05 2.33
CA LEU A 11 0.36 -4.46 3.66
C LEU A 11 0.32 -5.56 4.71
N GLY A 12 1.45 -5.82 5.35
CA GLY A 12 1.58 -6.75 6.47
C GLY A 12 1.64 -6.02 7.81
N ASN A 13 1.44 -6.78 8.90
CA ASN A 13 1.54 -6.28 10.27
C ASN A 13 0.53 -5.17 10.58
N LEU A 14 -0.66 -5.22 9.98
CA LEU A 14 -1.72 -4.26 10.30
C LEU A 14 -2.35 -4.62 11.64
N PRO A 15 -2.55 -3.64 12.54
CA PRO A 15 -3.28 -3.88 13.77
C PRO A 15 -4.74 -4.21 13.44
N ARG A 16 -5.42 -4.97 14.32
CA ARG A 16 -6.81 -5.43 14.09
C ARG A 16 -7.82 -4.31 13.89
N ASN A 17 -7.50 -3.11 14.37
CA ASN A 17 -8.30 -1.91 14.24
C ASN A 17 -7.92 -1.05 13.03
N ALA A 18 -7.00 -1.51 12.16
CA ALA A 18 -6.59 -0.73 11.01
C ALA A 18 -7.77 -0.51 10.06
N THR A 19 -7.99 0.75 9.73
CA THR A 19 -9.09 1.16 8.85
C THR A 19 -8.57 1.57 7.48
N LYS A 20 -9.45 1.52 6.47
CA LYS A 20 -9.14 2.04 5.12
C LYS A 20 -8.67 3.49 5.20
N ALA A 21 -9.35 4.31 5.98
CA ALA A 21 -9.03 5.72 6.14
C ALA A 21 -7.63 5.95 6.71
N GLU A 22 -7.17 5.15 7.69
CA GLU A 22 -5.80 5.26 8.21
C GLU A 22 -4.76 4.86 7.16
N VAL A 23 -5.03 3.81 6.41
CA VAL A 23 -4.18 3.34 5.31
C VAL A 23 -4.12 4.43 4.24
N GLU A 24 -5.26 4.87 3.72
CA GLU A 24 -5.36 5.94 2.73
C GLU A 24 -4.70 7.22 3.21
N ALA A 25 -4.89 7.64 4.47
CA ALA A 25 -4.23 8.83 5.01
C ALA A 25 -2.71 8.66 5.10
N HIS A 26 -2.23 7.50 5.57
CA HIS A 26 -0.80 7.21 5.65
C HIS A 26 -0.16 7.25 4.26
N PHE A 27 -0.81 6.61 3.30
CA PHE A 27 -0.35 6.54 1.92
C PHE A 27 -0.51 7.86 1.16
N ALA A 28 -1.54 8.66 1.44
CA ALA A 28 -1.70 10.01 0.90
C ALA A 28 -0.66 11.00 1.44
N THR A 29 -0.15 10.78 2.66
CA THR A 29 0.97 11.58 3.20
C THR A 29 2.34 11.13 2.68
N HIS A 30 2.50 9.86 2.31
CA HIS A 30 3.78 9.30 1.89
C HIS A 30 3.96 9.23 0.37
N GLY A 31 2.87 9.28 -0.41
CA GLY A 31 2.93 9.27 -1.86
C GLY A 31 1.83 10.11 -2.48
N THR A 32 2.12 10.66 -3.66
CA THR A 32 1.18 11.40 -4.50
C THR A 32 0.28 10.49 -5.34
N GLY A 33 0.39 9.17 -5.17
CA GLY A 33 -0.30 8.18 -5.98
C GLY A 33 -1.79 8.08 -5.68
N GLU A 34 -2.59 8.03 -6.75
CA GLU A 34 -4.02 7.76 -6.67
C GLU A 34 -4.24 6.27 -6.37
N ILE A 35 -4.82 5.97 -5.20
CA ILE A 35 -5.17 4.60 -4.81
C ILE A 35 -6.51 4.26 -5.49
N THR A 36 -6.50 3.24 -6.33
CA THR A 36 -7.68 2.77 -7.06
C THR A 36 -8.45 1.73 -6.25
N GLU A 37 -7.74 0.91 -5.48
CA GLU A 37 -8.36 -0.11 -4.65
C GLU A 37 -7.64 -0.29 -3.30
N VAL A 38 -8.43 -0.46 -2.25
CA VAL A 38 -7.95 -0.84 -0.92
C VAL A 38 -8.69 -2.08 -0.47
N LYS A 39 -7.98 -3.12 -0.07
CA LYS A 39 -8.53 -4.34 0.52
C LYS A 39 -7.87 -4.59 1.86
N LEU A 40 -8.61 -4.42 2.95
CA LEU A 40 -8.11 -4.73 4.29
C LEU A 40 -8.77 -6.01 4.81
N MET A 41 -7.96 -6.86 5.44
CA MET A 41 -8.36 -8.07 6.13
C MET A 41 -7.78 -8.07 7.55
N ASN A 42 -8.15 -9.08 8.34
CA ASN A 42 -7.78 -9.13 9.74
C ASN A 42 -6.28 -9.48 9.90
N GLY A 43 -5.42 -8.47 10.03
CA GLY A 43 -3.96 -8.61 10.21
C GLY A 43 -3.11 -8.33 8.97
N PHE A 44 -3.73 -8.13 7.80
CA PHE A 44 -3.04 -7.79 6.56
C PHE A 44 -3.99 -7.10 5.57
N GLY A 45 -3.44 -6.45 4.56
CA GLY A 45 -4.22 -5.79 3.52
C GLY A 45 -3.44 -5.69 2.22
N PHE A 46 -4.08 -5.12 1.22
CA PHE A 46 -3.50 -4.79 -0.06
C PHE A 46 -4.01 -3.43 -0.48
N ILE A 47 -3.16 -2.68 -1.16
CA ILE A 47 -3.55 -1.47 -1.86
C ILE A 47 -3.08 -1.56 -3.30
N GLU A 48 -3.88 -0.99 -4.19
CA GLU A 48 -3.59 -0.91 -5.60
C GLU A 48 -3.58 0.56 -6.01
N TYR A 49 -2.48 0.95 -6.65
CA TYR A 49 -2.31 2.27 -7.21
C TYR A 49 -2.70 2.27 -8.67
N LYS A 50 -3.05 3.46 -9.14
CA LYS A 50 -3.22 3.73 -10.57
C LYS A 50 -1.93 3.54 -11.35
N ASP A 51 -0.81 3.98 -10.76
CA ASP A 51 0.51 3.98 -11.37
C ASP A 51 1.53 3.16 -10.56
N ALA A 52 2.24 2.28 -11.25
CA ALA A 52 3.26 1.42 -10.67
C ALA A 52 4.48 2.20 -10.15
N MET A 53 4.75 3.38 -10.70
CA MET A 53 5.85 4.23 -10.24
C MET A 53 5.55 4.80 -8.85
N ASP A 54 4.33 5.28 -8.63
CA ASP A 54 3.89 5.83 -7.35
C ASP A 54 3.89 4.76 -6.25
N ALA A 55 3.41 3.55 -6.57
CA ALA A 55 3.43 2.42 -5.66
C ALA A 55 4.86 2.06 -5.20
N ARG A 56 5.85 2.18 -6.09
CA ARG A 56 7.25 1.89 -5.77
C ARG A 56 7.89 2.97 -4.92
N ASP A 57 7.55 4.24 -5.14
CA ASP A 57 8.09 5.37 -4.36
C ASP A 57 7.50 5.41 -2.93
N VAL A 58 6.25 4.94 -2.80
CA VAL A 58 5.52 4.79 -1.54
C VAL A 58 6.11 3.75 -0.57
N VAL A 59 7.05 2.91 -0.99
CA VAL A 59 7.73 1.96 -0.10
C VAL A 59 9.08 2.54 0.36
N PRO A 60 9.13 3.55 1.27
CA PRO A 60 10.37 3.86 1.95
C PRO A 60 10.57 2.77 3.01
N GLY A 61 11.75 2.15 3.02
CA GLY A 61 12.08 0.99 3.87
C GLY A 61 12.06 1.20 5.40
N LYS A 62 11.26 2.12 5.96
CA LYS A 62 11.13 2.42 7.39
C LYS A 62 9.73 2.89 7.84
N SER A 63 8.65 2.41 7.20
CA SER A 63 7.29 2.73 7.64
C SER A 63 6.81 1.81 8.79
N LYS A 64 5.88 2.31 9.61
CA LYS A 64 5.24 1.56 10.73
C LYS A 64 4.48 0.32 10.25
N PHE A 65 4.19 0.23 8.95
CA PHE A 65 3.57 -0.90 8.26
C PHE A 65 4.59 -1.58 7.34
N SER A 66 4.56 -2.91 7.27
CA SER A 66 5.39 -3.67 6.34
C SER A 66 4.71 -3.65 4.97
N ALA A 67 5.13 -2.74 4.08
CA ALA A 67 4.63 -2.69 2.71
C ALA A 67 5.64 -3.35 1.75
N THR A 68 5.21 -4.34 0.96
CA THR A 68 6.06 -4.99 -0.06
C THR A 68 5.34 -5.01 -1.39
N VAL A 69 6.05 -4.62 -2.46
CA VAL A 69 5.56 -4.75 -3.85
C VAL A 69 5.39 -6.24 -4.16
N SER A 70 4.19 -6.65 -4.55
CA SER A 70 3.93 -8.05 -4.96
C SER A 70 4.45 -8.32 -6.35
#